data_AF-A0A954JFC0-F1
#
_entry.id   AF-A0A954JFC0-F1
#
_cell.length_a   1.000
_cell.length_b   1.000
_cell.length_c   1.000
_cell.angle_alpha   90.00
_cell.angle_beta   90.00
_cell.angle_gamma   90.00
#
_symmetry.space_group_name_H-M   'P 1'
#
loop_
_entity.id
_entity.type
_entity.pdbx_description
1 polymer ?
#
loop_
_entity_poly.entity_id
_entity_poly.type
_entity_poly.pdbx_seq_one_letter_code
_entity_poly.pdbx_strand_id
1 'polypeptide(L)'
;MTNEKLRRQICFEAARLMYSRQESEYYRAKMKAARKILRGWVPASYLPSNAEIRDEIQRFAWMYEGEQRFDDLRGMRLLAYRTMTLLQRFRPRLIGSTLTGYVRAGSDVDLHLFTSSIAAVTNTLDDEGLIYDVEHKEVRKQGECRIYTHVHVKERYPIELTIYSLEEQRTVFQSSITGKPIEYATLNQLREFLEQEYPGVDLDADTEASMERIDRFAMYRLLLAPLEKVDQGRTHHPEGDALYHSLQVFELARNALPWDEEFLLAALLHDVGKAIDPYDHVVAGLQAMDGFISDRTTWLIEHHMEAHKLRDGSIGARSRRRLASHEDFETLVLLEECDYEGRVPGAYAPELDEALDYIREIASDY
;
A
#
# COMPACT_ATOMS: atom_id res chain seq x y z
N MET A 1 -12.78 6.12 -47.20
CA MET A 1 -13.74 6.18 -46.06
C MET A 1 -13.82 4.87 -45.26
N THR A 2 -13.58 3.69 -45.82
CA THR A 2 -13.64 2.38 -45.12
C THR A 2 -12.44 2.08 -44.21
N ASN A 3 -11.23 2.53 -44.56
CA ASN A 3 -10.01 2.24 -43.78
C ASN A 3 -9.96 2.99 -42.43
N GLU A 4 -10.28 4.28 -42.43
CA GLU A 4 -10.23 5.10 -41.20
C GLU A 4 -11.25 4.66 -40.15
N LYS A 5 -12.46 4.30 -40.58
CA LYS A 5 -13.51 3.74 -39.69
C LYS A 5 -13.06 2.44 -39.06
N LEU A 6 -12.37 1.59 -39.83
CA LEU A 6 -11.86 0.30 -39.36
C LEU A 6 -10.69 0.49 -38.38
N ARG A 7 -9.75 1.40 -38.67
CA ARG A 7 -8.67 1.77 -37.75
C ARG A 7 -9.21 2.28 -36.41
N ARG A 8 -10.26 3.13 -36.43
CA ARG A 8 -10.93 3.59 -35.20
C ARG A 8 -11.59 2.45 -34.43
N GLN A 9 -12.24 1.50 -35.09
CA GLN A 9 -12.82 0.32 -34.42
C GLN A 9 -11.74 -0.56 -33.76
N ILE A 10 -10.61 -0.77 -34.45
CA ILE A 10 -9.46 -1.50 -33.90
C ILE A 10 -8.88 -0.75 -32.71
N CYS A 11 -8.76 0.58 -32.79
CA CYS A 11 -8.29 1.44 -31.71
C CYS A 11 -9.18 1.33 -30.47
N PHE A 12 -10.49 1.45 -30.64
CA PHE A 12 -11.48 1.32 -29.58
C PHE A 12 -11.42 -0.06 -28.90
N GLU A 13 -11.42 -1.15 -29.68
CA GLU A 13 -11.34 -2.50 -29.10
C GLU A 13 -9.98 -2.77 -28.43
N ALA A 14 -8.87 -2.27 -28.99
CA ALA A 14 -7.55 -2.40 -28.37
C ALA A 14 -7.48 -1.62 -27.05
N ALA A 15 -8.00 -0.39 -27.03
CA ALA A 15 -8.08 0.40 -25.82
C ALA A 15 -8.97 -0.24 -24.76
N ARG A 16 -10.10 -0.83 -25.15
CA ARG A 16 -10.99 -1.58 -24.25
C ARG A 16 -10.29 -2.77 -23.61
N LEU A 17 -9.54 -3.55 -24.41
CA LEU A 17 -8.75 -4.70 -23.91
C LEU A 17 -7.67 -4.29 -22.92
N MET A 18 -7.01 -3.15 -23.16
CA MET A 18 -5.99 -2.63 -22.26
C MET A 18 -6.58 -2.02 -20.99
N TYR A 19 -7.69 -1.29 -21.12
CA TYR A 19 -8.41 -0.71 -19.98
C TYR A 19 -8.92 -1.81 -19.05
N SER A 20 -9.52 -2.88 -19.58
CA SER A 20 -9.97 -4.03 -18.80
C SER A 20 -8.86 -5.01 -18.39
N ARG A 21 -7.59 -4.62 -18.54
CA ARG A 21 -6.39 -5.41 -18.20
C ARG A 21 -6.31 -6.80 -18.84
N GLN A 22 -7.03 -7.04 -19.93
CA GLN A 22 -6.94 -8.29 -20.68
C GLN A 22 -5.65 -8.39 -21.51
N GLU A 23 -5.00 -7.26 -21.79
CA GLU A 23 -3.70 -7.18 -22.46
C GLU A 23 -2.88 -6.04 -21.87
N SER A 24 -1.61 -6.32 -21.53
CA SER A 24 -0.66 -5.32 -21.03
C SER A 24 0.21 -4.69 -22.13
N GLU A 25 0.36 -5.36 -23.28
CA GLU A 25 1.19 -4.90 -24.40
C GLU A 25 0.36 -4.32 -25.55
N TYR A 26 0.67 -3.09 -25.97
CA TYR A 26 -0.02 -2.42 -27.10
C TYR A 26 -0.03 -3.25 -28.39
N TYR A 27 1.08 -3.92 -28.72
CA TYR A 27 1.15 -4.72 -29.94
C TYR A 27 0.18 -5.91 -29.88
N ARG A 28 0.12 -6.63 -28.75
CA ARG A 28 -0.81 -7.74 -28.56
C ARG A 28 -2.25 -7.25 -28.60
N ALA A 29 -2.56 -6.14 -27.91
CA ALA A 29 -3.88 -5.53 -27.90
C ALA A 29 -4.36 -5.17 -29.33
N LYS A 30 -3.52 -4.50 -30.12
CA LYS A 30 -3.80 -4.17 -31.53
C LYS A 30 -4.09 -5.38 -32.38
N MET A 31 -3.22 -6.40 -32.28
CA MET A 31 -3.34 -7.59 -33.11
C MET A 31 -4.57 -8.41 -32.73
N LYS A 32 -4.88 -8.53 -31.44
CA LYS A 32 -6.08 -9.21 -30.93
C LYS A 32 -7.36 -8.49 -31.37
N ALA A 33 -7.41 -7.16 -31.21
CA ALA A 33 -8.51 -6.33 -31.69
C ALA A 33 -8.71 -6.45 -33.21
N ALA A 34 -7.62 -6.34 -33.97
CA ALA A 34 -7.68 -6.41 -35.43
C ALA A 34 -8.14 -7.78 -35.94
N ARG A 35 -7.64 -8.88 -35.37
CA ARG A 35 -8.11 -10.24 -35.73
C ARG A 35 -9.58 -10.45 -35.41
N LYS A 36 -10.05 -9.95 -34.27
CA LYS A 36 -11.47 -10.03 -33.87
C LYS A 36 -12.39 -9.33 -34.88
N ILE A 37 -11.96 -8.17 -35.39
CA ILE A 37 -12.76 -7.34 -36.30
C ILE A 37 -12.65 -7.83 -37.76
N LEU A 38 -11.43 -8.11 -38.24
CA LEU A 38 -11.17 -8.43 -39.65
C LEU A 38 -11.33 -9.92 -40.00
N ARG A 39 -11.30 -10.83 -39.02
CA ARG A 39 -11.39 -12.29 -39.20
C ARG A 39 -10.48 -12.83 -40.32
N GLY A 40 -9.26 -12.29 -40.42
CA GLY A 40 -8.31 -12.60 -41.49
C GLY A 40 -6.99 -11.85 -41.35
N TRP A 41 -6.21 -11.78 -42.43
CA TRP A 41 -4.95 -11.04 -42.47
C TRP A 41 -5.18 -9.53 -42.25
N VAL A 42 -4.32 -8.92 -41.42
CA VAL A 42 -4.43 -7.51 -41.02
C VAL A 42 -3.30 -6.73 -41.68
N PRO A 43 -3.58 -5.82 -42.62
CA PRO A 43 -2.55 -4.95 -43.19
C PRO A 43 -2.11 -3.90 -42.16
N ALA A 44 -0.81 -3.60 -42.11
CA ALA A 44 -0.24 -2.68 -41.11
C ALA A 44 -0.84 -1.26 -41.17
N SER A 45 -1.30 -0.81 -42.33
CA SER A 45 -1.95 0.49 -42.52
C SER A 45 -3.28 0.66 -41.79
N TYR A 46 -3.89 -0.44 -41.34
CA TYR A 46 -5.16 -0.46 -40.59
C TYR A 46 -4.93 -0.46 -39.08
N LEU A 47 -3.70 -0.73 -38.63
CA LEU A 47 -3.39 -0.76 -37.21
C LEU A 47 -3.22 0.67 -36.68
N PRO A 48 -3.86 1.00 -35.55
CA PRO A 48 -3.62 2.28 -34.89
C PRO A 48 -2.20 2.34 -34.30
N SER A 49 -1.70 3.55 -34.12
CA SER A 49 -0.50 3.83 -33.35
C SER A 49 -0.73 3.57 -31.85
N ASN A 50 0.35 3.41 -31.08
CA ASN A 50 0.24 3.29 -29.62
C ASN A 50 -0.35 4.58 -29.01
N ALA A 51 -0.01 5.74 -29.58
CA ALA A 51 -0.53 7.04 -29.16
C ALA A 51 -2.05 7.12 -29.30
N GLU A 52 -2.62 6.72 -30.45
CA GLU A 52 -4.08 6.71 -30.63
C GLU A 52 -4.79 5.82 -29.62
N ILE A 53 -4.22 4.64 -29.32
CA ILE A 53 -4.80 3.73 -28.33
C ILE A 53 -4.72 4.34 -26.93
N ARG A 54 -3.59 4.96 -26.57
CA ARG A 54 -3.44 5.66 -25.29
C ARG A 54 -4.49 6.75 -25.14
N ASP A 55 -4.69 7.55 -26.18
CA ASP A 55 -5.69 8.64 -26.17
C ASP A 55 -7.13 8.09 -26.06
N GLU A 56 -7.40 6.90 -26.62
CA GLU A 56 -8.68 6.21 -26.50
C GLU A 56 -8.88 5.55 -25.11
N ILE A 57 -7.83 4.99 -24.51
CA ILE A 57 -7.84 4.51 -23.11
C ILE A 57 -8.19 5.67 -22.18
N GLN A 58 -7.66 6.86 -22.46
CA GLN A 58 -7.99 8.06 -21.70
C GLN A 58 -9.46 8.43 -21.80
N ARG A 59 -10.05 8.36 -23.00
CA ARG A 59 -11.50 8.54 -23.15
C ARG A 59 -12.30 7.53 -22.35
N PHE A 60 -11.87 6.26 -22.30
CA PHE A 60 -12.53 5.26 -21.46
C PHE A 60 -12.43 5.58 -19.97
N ALA A 61 -11.24 5.90 -19.47
CA ALA A 61 -11.05 6.29 -18.08
C ALA A 61 -11.94 7.49 -17.71
N TRP A 62 -12.01 8.52 -18.56
CA TRP A 62 -12.92 9.67 -18.36
C TRP A 62 -14.39 9.28 -18.28
N MET A 63 -14.85 8.35 -19.12
CA MET A 63 -16.25 7.92 -19.15
C MET A 63 -16.66 7.02 -17.97
N TYR A 64 -15.70 6.25 -17.42
CA TYR A 64 -15.99 5.20 -16.45
C TYR A 64 -15.53 5.52 -15.02
N GLU A 65 -14.50 6.34 -14.81
CA GLU A 65 -13.87 6.58 -13.49
C GLU A 65 -14.26 7.94 -12.86
N GLY A 66 -14.89 8.85 -13.61
CA GLY A 66 -15.52 10.06 -13.06
C GLY A 66 -14.59 10.98 -12.26
N GLU A 67 -15.11 11.60 -11.19
CA GLU A 67 -14.38 12.55 -10.33
C GLU A 67 -13.28 11.89 -9.48
N GLN A 68 -13.44 10.61 -9.12
CA GLN A 68 -12.52 9.83 -8.29
C GLN A 68 -11.09 9.76 -8.86
N ARG A 69 -10.95 9.86 -10.18
CA ARG A 69 -9.65 9.96 -10.86
C ARG A 69 -8.85 11.21 -10.47
N PHE A 70 -9.51 12.34 -10.23
CA PHE A 70 -8.80 13.57 -9.87
C PHE A 70 -8.19 13.44 -8.47
N ASP A 71 -8.89 12.78 -7.56
CA ASP A 71 -8.39 12.47 -6.22
C ASP A 71 -7.24 11.46 -6.28
N ASP A 72 -7.36 10.41 -7.09
CA ASP A 72 -6.28 9.44 -7.29
C ASP A 72 -5.03 10.07 -7.92
N LEU A 73 -5.19 10.88 -8.96
CA LEU A 73 -4.06 11.55 -9.59
C LEU A 73 -3.37 12.53 -8.61
N ARG A 74 -4.14 13.25 -7.81
CA ARG A 74 -3.60 14.12 -6.76
C ARG A 74 -2.84 13.29 -5.73
N GLY A 75 -3.42 12.21 -5.23
CA GLY A 75 -2.79 11.29 -4.27
C GLY A 75 -1.48 10.71 -4.81
N MET A 76 -1.47 10.19 -6.04
CA MET A 76 -0.27 9.67 -6.69
C MET A 76 0.83 10.74 -6.85
N ARG A 77 0.46 11.98 -7.16
CA ARG A 77 1.42 13.09 -7.31
C ARG A 77 2.02 13.54 -5.98
N LEU A 78 1.21 13.59 -4.92
CA LEU A 78 1.70 13.89 -3.57
C LEU A 78 2.61 12.76 -3.07
N LEU A 79 2.22 11.50 -3.26
CA LEU A 79 3.06 10.34 -2.94
C LEU A 79 4.38 10.40 -3.70
N ALA A 80 4.34 10.65 -5.02
CA ALA A 80 5.54 10.83 -5.83
C ALA A 80 6.47 11.90 -5.26
N TYR A 81 5.93 13.06 -4.87
CA TYR A 81 6.72 14.15 -4.30
C TYR A 81 7.36 13.76 -2.96
N ARG A 82 6.64 13.08 -2.07
CA ARG A 82 7.17 12.57 -0.79
C ARG A 82 8.29 11.56 -1.03
N THR A 83 8.07 10.55 -1.88
CA THR A 83 9.09 9.55 -2.22
C THR A 83 10.31 10.17 -2.88
N MET A 84 10.11 11.16 -3.77
CA MET A 84 11.22 11.89 -4.39
C MET A 84 12.02 12.73 -3.39
N THR A 85 11.37 13.22 -2.34
CA THR A 85 12.06 13.96 -1.27
C THR A 85 12.90 13.01 -0.41
N LEU A 86 12.31 11.88 0.01
CA LEU A 86 13.03 10.81 0.70
C LEU A 86 14.27 10.33 -0.09
N LEU A 87 14.09 10.12 -1.40
CA LEU A 87 15.13 9.60 -2.28
C LEU A 87 15.96 10.71 -2.96
N GLN A 88 15.90 11.96 -2.49
CA GLN A 88 16.51 13.12 -3.14
C GLN A 88 18.01 12.91 -3.45
N ARG A 89 18.73 12.22 -2.57
CA ARG A 89 20.15 11.86 -2.75
C ARG A 89 20.44 11.08 -4.03
N PHE A 90 19.45 10.36 -4.56
CA PHE A 90 19.54 9.57 -5.80
C PHE A 90 18.99 10.30 -7.03
N ARG A 91 18.73 11.61 -6.92
CA ARG A 91 18.30 12.50 -8.01
C ARG A 91 17.08 11.97 -8.77
N PRO A 92 15.97 11.70 -8.07
CA PRO A 92 14.82 11.07 -8.66
C PRO A 92 14.20 11.95 -9.75
N ARG A 93 13.60 11.29 -10.75
CA ARG A 93 12.82 11.93 -11.81
C ARG A 93 11.49 11.21 -11.95
N LEU A 94 10.39 11.95 -11.75
CA LEU A 94 9.05 11.45 -12.01
C LEU A 94 8.83 11.37 -13.53
N ILE A 95 8.30 10.25 -13.99
CA ILE A 95 7.91 10.05 -15.38
C ILE A 95 6.48 9.49 -15.48
N GLY A 96 6.06 9.12 -16.68
CA GLY A 96 4.91 8.26 -16.86
C GLY A 96 3.55 8.94 -16.60
N SER A 97 2.61 8.13 -16.14
CA SER A 97 1.18 8.51 -16.08
C SER A 97 0.90 9.58 -15.03
N THR A 98 1.58 9.52 -13.89
CA THR A 98 1.47 10.46 -12.76
C THR A 98 1.87 11.89 -13.15
N LEU A 99 2.93 12.05 -13.94
CA LEU A 99 3.36 13.35 -14.46
C LEU A 99 2.37 13.87 -15.51
N THR A 100 2.12 13.06 -16.54
CA THR A 100 1.32 13.46 -17.70
C THR A 100 -0.19 13.59 -17.40
N GLY A 101 -0.64 13.11 -16.23
CA GLY A 101 -2.04 13.09 -15.82
C GLY A 101 -2.83 11.95 -16.46
N TYR A 102 -2.19 11.06 -17.22
CA TYR A 102 -2.81 9.94 -17.92
C TYR A 102 -2.99 8.70 -17.04
N VAL A 103 -3.51 8.90 -15.83
CA VAL A 103 -3.79 7.84 -14.83
C VAL A 103 -5.08 7.09 -15.16
N ARG A 104 -5.13 5.82 -14.74
CA ARG A 104 -6.30 4.92 -14.75
C ARG A 104 -6.25 4.03 -13.50
N ALA A 105 -7.32 3.30 -13.21
CA ALA A 105 -7.35 2.36 -12.09
C ALA A 105 -6.12 1.43 -12.06
N GLY A 106 -5.38 1.47 -10.94
CA GLY A 106 -4.14 0.76 -10.65
C GLY A 106 -2.96 1.09 -11.57
N SER A 107 -2.87 2.34 -12.03
CA SER A 107 -1.60 2.96 -12.44
C SER A 107 -0.61 2.98 -11.27
N ASP A 108 0.66 2.98 -11.62
CA ASP A 108 1.83 3.08 -10.76
C ASP A 108 2.49 4.46 -10.84
N VAL A 109 3.30 4.77 -9.82
CA VAL A 109 4.20 5.93 -9.78
C VAL A 109 5.56 5.49 -10.30
N ASP A 110 5.91 5.94 -11.51
CA ASP A 110 7.19 5.63 -12.15
C ASP A 110 8.27 6.66 -11.79
N LEU A 111 9.33 6.23 -11.10
CA LEU A 111 10.49 7.06 -10.78
C LEU A 111 11.77 6.48 -11.39
N HIS A 112 12.56 7.35 -12.03
CA HIS A 112 13.94 7.04 -12.39
C HIS A 112 14.90 7.54 -11.32
N LEU A 113 15.76 6.66 -10.82
CA LEU A 113 16.83 7.00 -9.87
C LEU A 113 18.21 6.88 -10.54
N PHE A 114 19.15 7.70 -10.11
CA PHE A 114 20.52 7.72 -10.63
C PHE A 114 21.50 7.53 -9.48
N THR A 115 22.06 6.33 -9.37
CA THR A 115 22.95 5.92 -8.28
C THR A 115 24.00 4.93 -8.76
N SER A 116 25.12 4.84 -8.03
CA SER A 116 26.12 3.80 -8.22
C SER A 116 25.91 2.59 -7.30
N SER A 117 24.95 2.66 -6.38
CA SER A 117 24.68 1.61 -5.39
C SER A 117 23.17 1.44 -5.19
N ILE A 118 22.67 0.25 -5.54
CA ILE A 118 21.30 -0.18 -5.25
C ILE A 118 21.12 -0.34 -3.74
N ALA A 119 22.14 -0.86 -3.03
CA ALA A 119 22.11 -1.05 -1.58
C ALA A 119 21.85 0.27 -0.83
N ALA A 120 22.36 1.40 -1.34
CA ALA A 120 22.06 2.69 -0.74
C ALA A 120 20.58 3.07 -0.88
N VAL A 121 19.94 2.73 -2.00
CA VAL A 121 18.51 2.95 -2.21
C VAL A 121 17.70 2.06 -1.29
N THR A 122 17.97 0.75 -1.28
CA THR A 122 17.24 -0.22 -0.44
C THR A 122 17.38 0.10 1.04
N ASN A 123 18.57 0.46 1.53
CA ASN A 123 18.75 0.89 2.92
C ASN A 123 17.90 2.13 3.25
N THR A 124 17.73 3.06 2.30
CA THR A 124 16.85 4.23 2.52
C THR A 124 15.40 3.81 2.69
N LEU A 125 14.96 2.80 1.93
CA LEU A 125 13.61 2.27 2.02
C LEU A 125 13.43 1.47 3.32
N ASP A 126 14.43 0.69 3.71
CA ASP A 126 14.46 -0.08 4.96
C ASP A 126 14.42 0.85 6.19
N ASP A 127 15.19 1.93 6.18
CA ASP A 127 15.24 2.93 7.27
C ASP A 127 13.85 3.58 7.49
N GLU A 128 13.04 3.68 6.44
CA GLU A 128 11.67 4.20 6.47
C GLU A 128 10.60 3.10 6.62
N GLY A 129 11.01 1.83 6.76
CA GLY A 129 10.10 0.70 6.93
C GLY A 129 9.28 0.32 5.68
N LEU A 130 9.67 0.79 4.49
CA LEU A 130 8.94 0.55 3.24
C LEU A 130 9.15 -0.88 2.75
N ILE A 131 8.06 -1.55 2.37
CA ILE A 131 8.09 -2.91 1.82
C ILE A 131 8.35 -2.84 0.31
N TYR A 132 9.32 -3.60 -0.19
CA TYR A 132 9.62 -3.62 -1.63
C TYR A 132 10.11 -4.98 -2.13
N ASP A 133 9.96 -5.19 -3.44
CA ASP A 133 10.51 -6.33 -4.18
C ASP A 133 11.54 -5.84 -5.21
N VAL A 134 12.63 -6.57 -5.41
CA VAL A 134 13.67 -6.23 -6.40
C VAL A 134 13.58 -7.17 -7.61
N GLU A 135 13.40 -6.59 -8.80
CA GLU A 135 13.34 -7.31 -10.06
C GLU A 135 14.53 -6.95 -10.96
N HIS A 136 15.18 -7.96 -11.52
CA HIS A 136 16.23 -7.80 -12.54
C HIS A 136 15.72 -8.23 -13.91
N LYS A 137 15.69 -7.28 -14.84
CA LYS A 137 15.18 -7.49 -16.19
C LYS A 137 16.29 -7.42 -17.22
N GLU A 138 16.58 -8.55 -17.86
CA GLU A 138 17.48 -8.60 -19.00
C GLU A 138 16.77 -8.07 -20.26
N VAL A 139 17.31 -6.97 -20.81
CA VAL A 139 16.84 -6.41 -22.07
C VAL A 139 17.98 -6.50 -23.09
N ARG A 140 17.70 -7.21 -24.18
CA ARG A 140 18.60 -7.28 -25.34
C ARG A 140 18.19 -6.22 -26.35
N LYS A 141 19.04 -5.21 -26.55
CA LYS A 141 18.80 -4.14 -27.53
C LYS A 141 20.05 -3.99 -28.41
N GLN A 142 19.86 -4.08 -29.73
CA GLN A 142 20.94 -3.92 -30.73
C GLN A 142 22.18 -4.83 -30.51
N GLY A 143 21.99 -6.02 -29.95
CA GLY A 143 23.09 -6.98 -29.69
C GLY A 143 23.80 -6.80 -28.35
N GLU A 144 23.49 -5.75 -27.60
CA GLU A 144 23.93 -5.58 -26.21
C GLU A 144 22.87 -6.16 -25.24
N CYS A 145 23.32 -6.94 -24.26
CA CYS A 145 22.51 -7.34 -23.13
C CYS A 145 22.72 -6.33 -22.00
N ARG A 146 21.65 -5.68 -21.55
CA ARG A 146 21.67 -4.80 -20.38
C ARG A 146 20.69 -5.33 -19.34
N ILE A 147 21.11 -5.32 -18.08
CA ILE A 147 20.28 -5.66 -16.94
C ILE A 147 19.74 -4.36 -16.38
N TYR A 148 18.42 -4.22 -16.35
CA TYR A 148 17.74 -3.13 -15.65
C TYR A 148 17.29 -3.64 -14.29
N THR A 149 17.53 -2.84 -13.25
CA THR A 149 17.05 -3.16 -11.90
C THR A 149 15.86 -2.28 -11.60
N HIS A 150 14.76 -2.92 -11.22
CA HIS A 150 13.52 -2.30 -10.80
C HIS A 150 13.29 -2.63 -9.33
N VAL A 151 12.93 -1.63 -8.53
CA VAL A 151 12.51 -1.83 -7.14
C VAL A 151 11.05 -1.43 -7.05
N HIS A 152 10.19 -2.38 -6.70
CA HIS A 152 8.74 -2.21 -6.63
C HIS A 152 8.34 -1.99 -5.18
N VAL A 153 8.02 -0.76 -4.81
CA VAL A 153 7.61 -0.40 -3.44
C VAL A 153 6.10 -0.59 -3.32
N LYS A 154 5.68 -1.31 -2.26
CA LYS A 154 4.30 -1.56 -1.92
C LYS A 154 3.78 -0.40 -1.07
N GLU A 155 2.98 0.42 -1.71
CA GLU A 155 2.37 1.63 -1.17
C GLU A 155 0.92 1.72 -1.64
N ARG A 156 0.16 2.70 -1.11
CA ARG A 156 -1.24 2.95 -1.53
C ARG A 156 -1.37 3.00 -3.05
N TYR A 157 -0.41 3.64 -3.71
CA TYR A 157 -0.20 3.52 -5.15
C TYR A 157 1.16 2.85 -5.37
N PRO A 158 1.23 1.70 -6.08
CA PRO A 158 2.49 1.02 -6.34
C PRO A 158 3.54 1.96 -6.94
N ILE A 159 4.77 1.90 -6.47
CA ILE A 159 5.87 2.74 -6.96
C ILE A 159 6.90 1.86 -7.64
N GLU A 160 7.19 2.13 -8.91
CA GLU A 160 8.26 1.47 -9.65
C GLU A 160 9.50 2.38 -9.71
N LEU A 161 10.58 1.97 -9.05
CA LEU A 161 11.86 2.64 -9.08
C LEU A 161 12.77 1.97 -10.12
N THR A 162 13.01 2.62 -11.25
CA THR A 162 14.02 2.15 -12.23
C THR A 162 15.39 2.74 -11.91
N ILE A 163 16.37 1.86 -11.67
CA ILE A 163 17.71 2.26 -11.26
C ILE A 163 18.64 2.40 -12.48
N TYR A 164 19.23 3.58 -12.62
CA TYR A 164 20.23 3.91 -13.63
C TYR A 164 21.57 4.28 -12.99
N SER A 165 22.65 4.09 -13.77
CA SER A 165 23.97 4.59 -13.38
C SER A 165 24.03 6.12 -13.46
N LEU A 166 25.01 6.72 -12.77
CA LEU A 166 25.23 8.17 -12.79
C LEU A 166 25.59 8.70 -14.19
N GLU A 167 26.21 7.88 -15.04
CA GLU A 167 26.57 8.26 -16.42
C GLU A 167 25.33 8.41 -17.30
N GLU A 168 24.28 7.65 -17.02
CA GLU A 168 23.03 7.65 -17.77
C GLU A 168 22.11 8.83 -17.41
N GLN A 169 22.50 9.67 -16.45
CA GLN A 169 21.71 10.84 -16.04
C GLN A 169 21.45 11.82 -17.19
N ARG A 170 22.38 11.92 -18.15
CA ARG A 170 22.28 12.78 -19.34
C ARG A 170 21.67 12.07 -20.55
N THR A 171 21.36 10.78 -20.41
CA THR A 171 20.75 10.00 -21.49
C THR A 171 19.32 10.47 -21.73
N VAL A 172 18.99 10.69 -23.00
CA VAL A 172 17.60 10.94 -23.42
C VAL A 172 16.93 9.58 -23.60
N PHE A 173 16.17 9.17 -22.59
CA PHE A 173 15.36 7.96 -22.68
C PHE A 173 14.20 8.18 -23.64
N GLN A 174 13.85 7.14 -24.42
CA GLN A 174 12.73 7.18 -25.35
C GLN A 174 11.55 6.40 -24.79
N SER A 175 10.36 6.97 -24.89
CA SER A 175 9.12 6.31 -24.50
C SER A 175 8.87 5.12 -25.43
N SER A 176 8.65 3.94 -24.85
CA SER A 176 8.22 2.74 -25.58
C SER A 176 6.83 2.89 -26.21
N ILE A 177 6.05 3.89 -25.76
CA ILE A 177 4.70 4.17 -26.22
C ILE A 177 4.74 5.13 -27.41
N THR A 178 5.36 6.30 -27.25
CA THR A 178 5.30 7.36 -28.28
C THR A 178 6.52 7.39 -29.19
N GLY A 179 7.63 6.72 -28.82
CA GLY A 179 8.92 6.81 -29.51
C GLY A 179 9.62 8.17 -29.34
N LYS A 180 9.00 9.12 -28.62
CA LYS A 180 9.56 10.44 -28.31
C LYS A 180 10.41 10.39 -27.04
N PRO A 181 11.27 11.39 -26.79
CA PRO A 181 11.90 11.56 -25.49
C PRO A 181 10.89 11.45 -24.34
N ILE A 182 11.24 10.70 -23.28
CA ILE A 182 10.43 10.61 -22.06
C ILE A 182 10.44 11.98 -21.39
N GLU A 183 9.25 12.53 -21.20
CA GLU A 183 9.05 13.70 -20.36
C GLU A 183 9.25 13.31 -18.90
N TYR A 184 9.92 14.18 -18.15
CA TYR A 184 10.19 13.96 -16.74
C TYR A 184 10.10 15.26 -15.95
N ALA A 185 9.80 15.15 -14.67
CA ALA A 185 9.91 16.24 -13.71
C ALA A 185 10.96 15.90 -12.65
N THR A 186 11.84 16.85 -12.37
CA THR A 186 12.70 16.82 -11.18
C THR A 186 11.90 17.16 -9.94
N LEU A 187 12.46 16.90 -8.75
CA LEU A 187 11.81 17.23 -7.47
C LEU A 187 11.33 18.69 -7.40
N ASN A 188 12.17 19.64 -7.82
CA ASN A 188 11.81 21.07 -7.81
C ASN A 188 10.71 21.40 -8.82
N GLN A 189 10.76 20.82 -10.02
CA GLN A 189 9.72 21.04 -11.03
C GLN A 189 8.38 20.44 -10.58
N LEU A 190 8.42 19.29 -9.91
CA LEU A 190 7.21 18.71 -9.33
C LEU A 190 6.67 19.59 -8.21
N ARG A 191 7.51 20.10 -7.31
CA ARG A 191 7.10 21.06 -6.27
C ARG A 191 6.35 22.27 -6.86
N GLU A 192 7.00 22.96 -7.81
CA GLU A 192 6.41 24.13 -8.47
C GLU A 192 5.07 23.80 -9.15
N PHE A 193 4.99 22.62 -9.79
CA PHE A 193 3.76 22.15 -10.39
C PHE A 193 2.65 21.90 -9.35
N LEU A 194 2.97 21.27 -8.23
CA LEU A 194 2.00 20.98 -7.16
C LEU A 194 1.49 22.24 -6.47
N GLU A 195 2.37 23.20 -6.19
CA GLU A 195 1.99 24.49 -5.61
C GLU A 195 1.03 25.27 -6.51
N GLN A 196 1.19 25.15 -7.84
CA GLN A 196 0.31 25.81 -8.81
C GLN A 196 -1.03 25.08 -8.97
N GLU A 197 -1.00 23.75 -9.07
CA GLU A 197 -2.20 22.94 -9.34
C GLU A 197 -3.05 22.68 -8.09
N TYR A 198 -2.42 22.60 -6.92
CA TYR A 198 -3.07 22.31 -5.64
C TYR A 198 -2.76 23.41 -4.61
N PRO A 199 -3.23 24.66 -4.84
CA PRO A 199 -2.97 25.76 -3.93
C PRO A 199 -3.55 25.47 -2.54
N GLY A 200 -2.71 25.59 -1.51
CA GLY A 200 -3.08 25.34 -0.11
C GLY A 200 -2.70 23.96 0.42
N VAL A 201 -2.08 23.09 -0.38
CA VAL A 201 -1.39 21.91 0.14
C VAL A 201 -0.06 22.35 0.76
N ASP A 202 0.13 22.05 2.05
CA ASP A 202 1.40 22.25 2.74
C ASP A 202 2.32 21.05 2.45
N LEU A 203 3.12 21.19 1.38
CA LEU A 203 4.02 20.13 0.92
C LEU A 203 5.11 19.80 1.94
N ASP A 204 5.52 20.76 2.78
CA ASP A 204 6.60 20.57 3.75
C ASP A 204 6.06 19.93 5.03
N ALA A 205 4.89 20.34 5.53
CA ALA A 205 4.23 19.67 6.66
C ALA A 205 3.84 18.22 6.35
N ASP A 206 3.39 17.93 5.12
CA ASP A 206 3.07 16.57 4.68
C ASP A 206 4.30 15.66 4.59
N THR A 207 5.47 16.25 4.31
CA THR A 207 6.72 15.50 4.18
C THR A 207 7.37 15.31 5.55
N GLU A 208 7.43 16.34 6.40
CA GLU A 208 7.91 16.23 7.79
C GLU A 208 7.02 15.30 8.63
N ALA A 209 5.69 15.37 8.49
CA ALA A 209 4.77 14.46 9.18
C ALA A 209 4.87 13.01 8.71
N SER A 210 5.42 12.75 7.51
CA SER A 210 5.65 11.39 6.99
C SER A 210 7.06 10.88 7.32
N MET A 211 8.08 11.76 7.31
CA MET A 211 9.48 11.41 7.65
C MET A 211 9.71 11.25 9.16
N GLU A 212 8.87 11.85 10.01
CA GLU A 212 8.91 11.64 11.47
C GLU A 212 7.91 10.59 11.97
N ARG A 213 6.94 10.16 11.15
CA ARG A 213 6.10 9.01 11.47
C ARG A 213 6.87 7.75 11.13
N ILE A 214 7.58 7.20 12.12
CA ILE A 214 7.85 5.76 12.19
C ILE A 214 6.56 5.07 11.71
N ASP A 215 6.63 4.27 10.62
CA ASP A 215 5.47 3.51 10.15
C ASP A 215 4.97 2.69 11.33
N ARG A 216 3.83 3.10 11.90
CA ARG A 216 3.27 2.48 13.11
C ARG A 216 3.03 0.99 12.87
N PHE A 217 2.77 0.58 11.62
CA PHE A 217 2.61 -0.84 11.27
C PHE A 217 3.94 -1.60 11.24
N ALA A 218 5.05 -0.94 10.90
CA ALA A 218 6.37 -1.52 11.10
C ALA A 218 6.69 -1.71 12.59
N MET A 219 6.32 -0.75 13.44
CA MET A 219 6.41 -0.88 14.90
C MET A 219 5.55 -2.03 15.43
N TYR A 220 4.28 -2.11 15.01
CA TYR A 220 3.39 -3.21 15.40
C TYR A 220 3.94 -4.57 15.00
N ARG A 221 4.46 -4.71 13.78
CA ARG A 221 5.13 -5.94 13.33
C ARG A 221 6.30 -6.31 14.25
N LEU A 222 7.13 -5.33 14.62
CA LEU A 222 8.28 -5.56 15.52
C LEU A 222 7.84 -6.02 16.92
N LEU A 223 6.70 -5.53 17.42
CA LEU A 223 6.15 -5.91 18.72
C LEU A 223 5.42 -7.26 18.68
N LEU A 224 4.78 -7.60 17.57
CA LEU A 224 4.02 -8.84 17.40
C LEU A 224 4.91 -10.06 17.08
N ALA A 225 5.94 -9.90 16.24
CA ALA A 225 6.77 -11.02 15.82
C ALA A 225 7.41 -11.83 16.97
N PRO A 226 7.88 -11.23 18.09
CA PRO A 226 8.40 -11.98 19.23
C PRO A 226 7.37 -12.88 19.93
N LEU A 227 6.07 -12.60 19.81
CA LEU A 227 5.01 -13.38 20.48
C LEU A 227 4.93 -14.83 20.01
N GLU A 228 5.42 -15.14 18.80
CA GLU A 228 5.49 -16.51 18.27
C GLU A 228 6.29 -17.45 19.19
N LYS A 229 7.20 -16.88 19.98
CA LYS A 229 8.07 -17.62 20.91
C LYS A 229 7.56 -17.60 22.35
N VAL A 230 6.44 -16.94 22.63
CA VAL A 230 5.87 -16.81 23.96
C VAL A 230 4.87 -17.96 24.18
N ASP A 231 5.30 -18.99 24.90
CA ASP A 231 4.43 -20.09 25.34
C ASP A 231 3.52 -19.61 26.47
N GLN A 232 2.21 -19.70 26.25
CA GLN A 232 1.19 -19.26 27.19
C GLN A 232 0.66 -20.37 28.10
N GLY A 233 1.19 -21.58 27.96
CA GLY A 233 0.78 -22.72 28.76
C GLY A 233 -0.56 -23.31 28.32
N ARG A 234 -0.52 -24.58 27.90
CA ARG A 234 -1.65 -25.31 27.29
C ARG A 234 -2.89 -25.50 28.16
N THR A 235 -2.82 -25.14 29.44
CA THR A 235 -3.96 -25.23 30.38
C THR A 235 -4.93 -24.07 30.22
N HIS A 236 -4.42 -22.88 29.91
CA HIS A 236 -5.22 -21.66 29.75
C HIS A 236 -5.27 -21.19 28.29
N HIS A 237 -4.25 -21.57 27.51
CA HIS A 237 -4.08 -21.24 26.10
C HIS A 237 -3.75 -22.53 25.32
N PRO A 238 -4.75 -23.39 25.07
CA PRO A 238 -4.55 -24.64 24.33
C PRO A 238 -4.18 -24.43 22.85
N GLU A 239 -4.43 -23.24 22.31
CA GLU A 239 -4.20 -22.85 20.92
C GLU A 239 -2.73 -22.80 20.53
N GLY A 240 -1.84 -22.41 21.44
CA GLY A 240 -0.40 -22.34 21.17
C GLY A 240 0.27 -21.10 21.75
N ASP A 241 1.10 -20.46 20.94
CA ASP A 241 1.84 -19.25 21.29
C ASP A 241 0.96 -17.99 21.29
N ALA A 242 1.51 -16.91 21.85
CA ALA A 242 0.80 -15.65 22.00
C ALA A 242 0.53 -14.91 20.67
N LEU A 243 1.32 -15.16 19.62
CA LEU A 243 1.06 -14.55 18.31
C LEU A 243 -0.19 -15.19 17.69
N TYR A 244 -0.23 -16.53 17.69
CA TYR A 244 -1.37 -17.26 17.15
C TYR A 244 -2.67 -16.93 17.91
N HIS A 245 -2.59 -16.78 19.23
CA HIS A 245 -3.71 -16.28 20.03
C HIS A 245 -4.17 -14.90 19.57
N SER A 246 -3.26 -13.92 19.51
CA SER A 246 -3.57 -12.54 19.09
C SER A 246 -4.21 -12.49 17.69
N LEU A 247 -3.76 -13.35 16.76
CA LEU A 247 -4.33 -13.44 15.41
C LEU A 247 -5.74 -14.06 15.39
N GLN A 248 -6.04 -15.02 16.28
CA GLN A 248 -7.42 -15.52 16.45
C GLN A 248 -8.34 -14.44 17.02
N VAL A 249 -7.88 -13.71 18.04
CA VAL A 249 -8.64 -12.61 18.66
C VAL A 249 -8.92 -11.52 17.62
N PHE A 250 -7.91 -11.15 16.82
CA PHE A 250 -8.08 -10.26 15.68
C PHE A 250 -9.11 -10.78 14.66
N GLU A 251 -9.07 -12.06 14.28
CA GLU A 251 -10.02 -12.61 13.32
C GLU A 251 -11.46 -12.57 13.84
N LEU A 252 -11.67 -12.85 15.12
CA LEU A 252 -12.98 -12.75 15.76
C LEU A 252 -13.45 -11.29 15.82
N ALA A 253 -12.57 -10.37 16.18
CA ALA A 253 -12.85 -8.94 16.19
C ALA A 253 -13.20 -8.42 14.80
N ARG A 254 -12.47 -8.86 13.77
CA ARG A 254 -12.73 -8.54 12.35
C ARG A 254 -14.12 -9.01 11.91
N ASN A 255 -14.55 -10.19 12.34
CA ASN A 255 -15.88 -10.69 12.03
C ASN A 255 -16.99 -9.92 12.76
N ALA A 256 -16.69 -9.32 13.93
CA ALA A 256 -17.66 -8.56 14.71
C ALA A 256 -17.78 -7.09 14.26
N LEU A 257 -16.65 -6.39 14.08
CA LEU A 257 -16.57 -4.97 13.72
C LEU A 257 -15.46 -4.73 12.68
N PRO A 258 -15.65 -5.13 11.41
CA PRO A 258 -14.60 -5.11 10.39
C PRO A 258 -14.11 -3.71 9.99
N TRP A 259 -14.83 -2.65 10.34
CA TRP A 259 -14.51 -1.27 9.97
C TRP A 259 -13.89 -0.45 11.11
N ASP A 260 -13.80 -0.99 12.32
CA ASP A 260 -13.33 -0.26 13.49
C ASP A 260 -11.83 -0.48 13.70
N GLU A 261 -11.01 0.36 13.06
CA GLU A 261 -9.54 0.27 13.11
C GLU A 261 -9.00 0.16 14.55
N GLU A 262 -9.47 1.03 15.45
CA GLU A 262 -8.95 1.16 16.81
C GLU A 262 -9.28 -0.07 17.67
N PHE A 263 -10.45 -0.68 17.44
CA PHE A 263 -10.85 -1.94 18.07
C PHE A 263 -10.06 -3.13 17.53
N LEU A 264 -9.85 -3.19 16.21
CA LEU A 264 -9.05 -4.25 15.59
C LEU A 264 -7.58 -4.19 16.03
N LEU A 265 -7.03 -2.98 16.18
CA LEU A 265 -5.71 -2.77 16.77
C LEU A 265 -5.66 -3.23 18.23
N ALA A 266 -6.68 -2.91 19.05
CA ALA A 266 -6.74 -3.38 20.42
C ALA A 266 -6.77 -4.92 20.48
N ALA A 267 -7.58 -5.57 19.64
CA ALA A 267 -7.66 -7.03 19.53
C ALA A 267 -6.32 -7.66 19.17
N LEU A 268 -5.62 -7.11 18.18
CA LEU A 268 -4.34 -7.65 17.73
C LEU A 268 -3.20 -7.39 18.73
N LEU A 269 -3.21 -6.24 19.43
CA LEU A 269 -2.06 -5.75 20.20
C LEU A 269 -2.18 -5.92 21.72
N HIS A 270 -3.34 -6.34 22.26
CA HIS A 270 -3.57 -6.35 23.70
C HIS A 270 -2.53 -7.12 24.53
N ASP A 271 -1.87 -8.09 23.91
CA ASP A 271 -0.93 -9.03 24.55
C ASP A 271 0.54 -8.83 24.19
N VAL A 272 0.90 -7.81 23.40
CA VAL A 272 2.30 -7.61 22.93
C VAL A 272 3.31 -7.48 24.08
N GLY A 273 2.87 -6.95 25.22
CA GLY A 273 3.73 -6.83 26.40
C GLY A 273 4.19 -8.16 26.98
N LYS A 274 3.56 -9.30 26.65
CA LYS A 274 3.98 -10.63 27.13
C LYS A 274 5.38 -11.00 26.64
N ALA A 275 5.82 -10.47 25.49
CA ALA A 275 7.19 -10.65 25.01
C ALA A 275 8.20 -9.71 25.70
N ILE A 276 7.73 -8.65 26.37
CA ILE A 276 8.56 -7.61 27.00
C ILE A 276 8.69 -7.88 28.50
N ASP A 277 7.55 -7.89 29.21
CA ASP A 277 7.44 -8.25 30.62
C ASP A 277 6.15 -9.04 30.87
N PRO A 278 6.23 -10.38 30.99
CA PRO A 278 5.06 -11.22 31.26
C PRO A 278 4.34 -10.93 32.59
N TYR A 279 4.99 -10.28 33.56
CA TYR A 279 4.40 -10.02 34.88
C TYR A 279 3.57 -8.73 34.91
N ASP A 280 3.87 -7.80 34.00
CA ASP A 280 3.17 -6.51 33.87
C ASP A 280 2.95 -6.16 32.39
N HIS A 281 2.42 -7.13 31.63
CA HIS A 281 2.34 -7.07 30.18
C HIS A 281 1.50 -5.90 29.68
N VAL A 282 0.47 -5.51 30.43
CA VAL A 282 -0.37 -4.36 30.06
C VAL A 282 0.47 -3.08 30.04
N VAL A 283 1.20 -2.79 31.13
CA VAL A 283 2.01 -1.58 31.23
C VAL A 283 3.17 -1.62 30.22
N ALA A 284 3.86 -2.76 30.12
CA ALA A 284 4.98 -2.92 29.20
C ALA A 284 4.55 -2.78 27.73
N GLY A 285 3.39 -3.34 27.37
CA GLY A 285 2.82 -3.21 26.03
C GLY A 285 2.44 -1.76 25.71
N LEU A 286 1.71 -1.09 26.61
CA LEU A 286 1.30 0.31 26.41
C LEU A 286 2.51 1.25 26.31
N GLN A 287 3.54 1.06 27.13
CA GLN A 287 4.78 1.84 27.03
C GLN A 287 5.51 1.65 25.71
N ALA A 288 5.49 0.43 25.15
CA ALA A 288 6.11 0.15 23.86
C ALA A 288 5.33 0.72 22.67
N MET A 289 4.01 0.93 22.84
CA MET A 289 3.11 1.49 21.82
C MET A 289 2.82 2.98 22.02
N ASP A 290 3.45 3.63 23.01
CA ASP A 290 3.22 5.04 23.32
C ASP A 290 3.50 5.93 22.10
N GLY A 291 2.53 6.79 21.76
CA GLY A 291 2.57 7.64 20.56
C GLY A 291 2.25 6.94 19.24
N PHE A 292 1.98 5.63 19.23
CA PHE A 292 1.64 4.86 18.01
C PHE A 292 0.16 4.49 17.92
N ILE A 293 -0.48 4.28 19.06
CA ILE A 293 -1.92 3.95 19.17
C ILE A 293 -2.73 5.16 19.66
N SER A 294 -4.04 5.17 19.40
CA SER A 294 -4.92 6.22 19.88
C SER A 294 -5.24 6.08 21.37
N ASP A 295 -5.82 7.14 21.96
CA ASP A 295 -6.32 7.11 23.35
C ASP A 295 -7.38 6.01 23.54
N ARG A 296 -8.22 5.78 22.52
CA ARG A 296 -9.27 4.75 22.55
C ARG A 296 -8.68 3.34 22.52
N THR A 297 -7.74 3.05 21.62
CA THR A 297 -7.01 1.77 21.61
C THR A 297 -6.25 1.57 22.91
N THR A 298 -5.59 2.61 23.41
CA THR A 298 -4.90 2.59 24.72
C THR A 298 -5.86 2.19 25.83
N TRP A 299 -7.04 2.82 25.90
CA TRP A 299 -8.03 2.55 26.93
C TRP A 299 -8.54 1.10 26.88
N LEU A 300 -8.82 0.58 25.68
CA LEU A 300 -9.25 -0.81 25.48
C LEU A 300 -8.19 -1.81 25.99
N ILE A 301 -6.93 -1.59 25.61
CA ILE A 301 -5.81 -2.45 26.05
C ILE A 301 -5.55 -2.28 27.55
N GLU A 302 -5.58 -1.08 28.09
CA GLU A 302 -5.36 -0.85 29.53
C GLU A 302 -6.38 -1.62 30.40
N HIS A 303 -7.62 -1.71 29.95
CA HIS A 303 -8.73 -2.22 30.74
C HIS A 303 -9.13 -3.68 30.41
N HIS A 304 -8.48 -4.35 29.45
CA HIS A 304 -8.84 -5.72 29.06
C HIS A 304 -8.78 -6.71 30.25
N MET A 305 -7.79 -6.57 31.15
CA MET A 305 -7.71 -7.39 32.36
C MET A 305 -8.83 -7.11 33.38
N GLU A 306 -9.43 -5.91 33.37
CA GLU A 306 -10.63 -5.65 34.15
C GLU A 306 -11.89 -6.20 33.48
N ALA A 307 -11.93 -6.25 32.14
CA ALA A 307 -12.98 -6.94 31.38
C ALA A 307 -12.97 -8.45 31.66
N HIS A 308 -11.79 -9.07 31.76
CA HIS A 308 -11.65 -10.44 32.22
C HIS A 308 -12.29 -10.68 33.60
N LYS A 309 -12.01 -9.79 34.56
CA LYS A 309 -12.61 -9.82 35.90
C LYS A 309 -14.12 -9.57 35.87
N LEU A 310 -14.61 -8.85 34.88
CA LEU A 310 -16.04 -8.64 34.69
C LEU A 310 -16.70 -9.94 34.25
N ARG A 311 -16.08 -10.64 33.29
CA ARG A 311 -16.53 -11.92 32.73
C ARG A 311 -16.49 -13.06 33.75
N ASP A 312 -15.43 -13.18 34.53
CA ASP A 312 -15.31 -14.22 35.57
C ASP A 312 -16.12 -13.91 36.85
N GLY A 313 -16.69 -12.70 36.94
CA GLY A 313 -17.51 -12.24 38.07
C GLY A 313 -16.73 -11.75 39.29
N SER A 314 -15.40 -11.68 39.22
CA SER A 314 -14.51 -11.26 40.32
C SER A 314 -14.35 -9.74 40.47
N ILE A 315 -14.83 -8.95 39.50
CA ILE A 315 -14.70 -7.49 39.54
C ILE A 315 -15.46 -6.84 40.70
N GLY A 316 -14.83 -5.88 41.36
CA GLY A 316 -15.45 -5.08 42.40
C GLY A 316 -16.54 -4.13 41.87
N ALA A 317 -17.59 -3.91 42.65
CA ALA A 317 -18.75 -3.09 42.27
C ALA A 317 -18.40 -1.62 41.90
N ARG A 318 -17.30 -1.08 42.43
CA ARG A 318 -16.79 0.26 42.09
C ARG A 318 -16.14 0.27 40.72
N SER A 319 -15.22 -0.67 40.45
CA SER A 319 -14.55 -0.80 39.15
C SER A 319 -15.56 -1.08 38.03
N ARG A 320 -16.52 -1.98 38.27
CA ARG A 320 -17.62 -2.24 37.33
C ARG A 320 -18.38 -0.97 36.96
N ARG A 321 -18.76 -0.15 37.95
CA ARG A 321 -19.47 1.11 37.70
C ARG A 321 -18.61 2.13 36.94
N ARG A 322 -17.30 2.17 37.20
CA ARG A 322 -16.37 3.05 36.47
C ARG A 322 -16.26 2.62 35.00
N LEU A 323 -16.03 1.34 34.74
CA LEU A 323 -15.95 0.81 33.38
C LEU A 323 -17.25 1.05 32.61
N ALA A 324 -18.40 0.72 33.21
CA ALA A 324 -19.72 0.87 32.59
C ALA A 324 -20.13 2.33 32.32
N SER A 325 -19.36 3.31 32.79
CA SER A 325 -19.60 4.72 32.49
C SER A 325 -18.81 5.25 31.29
N HIS A 326 -17.85 4.47 30.77
CA HIS A 326 -17.09 4.82 29.58
C HIS A 326 -17.88 4.52 28.30
N GLU A 327 -17.69 5.32 27.25
CA GLU A 327 -18.43 5.15 25.99
C GLU A 327 -18.07 3.84 25.27
N ASP A 328 -16.81 3.42 25.33
CA ASP A 328 -16.33 2.15 24.77
C ASP A 328 -16.54 0.93 25.68
N PHE A 329 -17.41 1.02 26.69
CA PHE A 329 -17.64 -0.12 27.59
C PHE A 329 -18.09 -1.38 26.86
N GLU A 330 -19.05 -1.27 25.94
CA GLU A 330 -19.55 -2.42 25.18
C GLU A 330 -18.46 -2.98 24.24
N THR A 331 -17.64 -2.11 23.65
CA THR A 331 -16.50 -2.51 22.82
C THR A 331 -15.43 -3.25 23.62
N LEU A 332 -15.19 -2.84 24.86
CA LEU A 332 -14.29 -3.54 25.79
C LEU A 332 -14.83 -4.91 26.20
N VAL A 333 -16.15 -5.03 26.41
CA VAL A 333 -16.78 -6.34 26.69
C VAL A 333 -16.65 -7.25 25.47
N LEU A 334 -16.87 -6.73 24.26
CA LEU A 334 -16.68 -7.46 23.02
C LEU A 334 -15.22 -7.90 22.83
N LEU A 335 -14.25 -7.06 23.17
CA LEU A 335 -12.82 -7.41 23.13
C LEU A 335 -12.52 -8.63 24.02
N GLU A 336 -13.06 -8.67 25.24
CA GLU A 336 -12.91 -9.81 26.15
C GLU A 336 -13.65 -11.07 25.65
N GLU A 337 -14.77 -10.92 24.95
CA GLU A 337 -15.44 -12.05 24.31
C GLU A 337 -14.55 -12.64 23.19
N CYS A 338 -13.95 -11.79 22.35
CA CYS A 338 -12.99 -12.22 21.35
C CYS A 338 -11.74 -12.86 21.98
N ASP A 339 -11.19 -12.29 23.05
CA ASP A 339 -10.04 -12.83 23.79
C ASP A 339 -10.32 -14.25 24.29
N TYR A 340 -11.47 -14.44 24.92
CA TYR A 340 -11.83 -15.74 25.46
C TYR A 340 -12.08 -16.79 24.37
N GLU A 341 -12.79 -16.42 23.31
CA GLU A 341 -13.12 -17.32 22.20
C GLU A 341 -11.91 -17.58 21.28
N GLY A 342 -10.87 -16.73 21.30
CA GLY A 342 -9.63 -16.85 20.53
C GLY A 342 -8.66 -17.92 21.04
N ARG A 343 -9.17 -18.94 21.73
CA ARG A 343 -8.39 -20.00 22.40
C ARG A 343 -8.69 -21.38 21.82
N VAL A 344 -8.76 -21.46 20.49
CA VAL A 344 -9.19 -22.67 19.77
C VAL A 344 -8.02 -23.32 19.02
N PRO A 345 -7.60 -24.54 19.39
CA PRO A 345 -6.56 -25.26 18.67
C PRO A 345 -6.92 -25.53 17.21
N GLY A 346 -6.06 -25.10 16.28
CA GLY A 346 -6.25 -25.33 14.85
C GLY A 346 -7.37 -24.51 14.21
N ALA A 347 -7.85 -23.46 14.87
CA ALA A 347 -8.72 -22.48 14.24
C ALA A 347 -8.00 -21.75 13.09
N TYR A 348 -8.78 -21.24 12.15
CA TYR A 348 -8.22 -20.34 11.16
C TYR A 348 -7.81 -19.03 11.83
N ALA A 349 -6.59 -18.57 11.52
CA ALA A 349 -6.10 -17.24 11.83
C ALA A 349 -5.34 -16.72 10.60
N PRO A 350 -5.45 -15.44 10.27
CA PRO A 350 -4.69 -14.85 9.16
C PRO A 350 -3.20 -14.85 9.47
N GLU A 351 -2.38 -14.71 8.44
CA GLU A 351 -0.96 -14.42 8.63
C GLU A 351 -0.78 -13.00 9.21
N LEU A 352 0.31 -12.76 9.95
CA LEU A 352 0.58 -11.46 10.57
C LEU A 352 0.55 -10.31 9.55
N ASP A 353 1.15 -10.52 8.38
CA ASP A 353 1.18 -9.50 7.33
C ASP A 353 -0.23 -9.23 6.77
N GLU A 354 -1.07 -10.25 6.63
CA GLU A 354 -2.45 -10.11 6.17
C GLU A 354 -3.30 -9.31 7.17
N ALA A 355 -3.13 -9.56 8.48
CA ALA A 355 -3.83 -8.81 9.52
C ALA A 355 -3.42 -7.31 9.54
N LEU A 356 -2.11 -7.03 9.43
CA LEU A 356 -1.60 -5.66 9.41
C LEU A 356 -2.00 -4.90 8.15
N ASP A 357 -1.94 -5.54 6.98
CA ASP A 357 -2.36 -4.93 5.72
C ASP A 357 -3.86 -4.64 5.72
N TYR A 358 -4.69 -5.51 6.30
CA TYR A 358 -6.13 -5.26 6.46
C TYR A 358 -6.43 -4.01 7.29
N ILE A 359 -5.78 -3.85 8.45
CA ILE A 359 -5.95 -2.66 9.29
C ILE A 359 -5.42 -1.40 8.58
N ARG A 360 -4.31 -1.52 7.84
CA ARG A 360 -3.73 -0.42 7.06
C ARG A 360 -4.66 0.07 5.96
N GLU A 361 -5.39 -0.84 5.30
CA GLU A 361 -6.41 -0.47 4.31
C GLU A 361 -7.53 0.37 4.94
N ILE A 362 -8.05 -0.05 6.10
CA ILE A 362 -9.09 0.71 6.83
C ILE A 362 -8.58 2.10 7.23
N ALA A 363 -7.34 2.16 7.75
CA ALA A 363 -6.70 3.41 8.15
C ALA A 363 -6.47 4.39 7.00
N SER A 364 -6.46 3.92 5.76
CA SER A 364 -6.23 4.74 4.55
C SER A 364 -7.51 5.29 3.94
N ASP A 365 -8.67 4.77 4.34
CA ASP A 365 -10.00 5.14 3.86
C ASP A 365 -10.65 6.28 4.68
N TYR A 366 -10.00 6.73 5.76
CA TYR A 366 -10.36 7.87 6.61
C TYR A 366 -9.22 8.89 6.71
#